data_AF-A0A084ZUC4-F1
#
_entry.id   AF-A0A084ZUC4-F1
#
_cell.length_a   1.000
_cell.length_b   1.000
_cell.length_c   1.000
_cell.angle_alpha   90.00
_cell.angle_beta   90.00
_cell.angle_gamma   90.00
#
_symmetry.space_group_name_H-M   'P 1'
#
loop_
_entity.id
_entity.type
_entity.pdbx_description
1 polymer ?
#
loop_
_entity_poly.entity_id
_entity_poly.type
_entity_poly.pdbx_seq_one_letter_code
_entity_poly.pdbx_strand_id
1 'polypeptide(L)' 'MSNLNFPSGSLAEARANAREKYYNKMRPIVESLLEFGYGETAMANVLNNKGLFTSHGKEFNVGTVKHLLKMLGYKD' A
#
# COMPACT_ATOMS: atom_id res chain seq x y z
N MET A 1 1.46 9.72 -15.83
CA MET A 1 0.41 9.04 -15.04
C MET A 1 -0.79 8.83 -15.96
N SER A 2 -1.24 7.59 -16.13
CA SER A 2 -2.33 7.28 -17.06
C SER A 2 -3.66 7.81 -16.50
N ASN A 3 -4.30 8.74 -17.20
CA ASN A 3 -5.67 9.17 -16.92
C ASN A 3 -6.63 8.03 -17.32
N LEU A 4 -6.79 7.06 -16.43
CA LEU A 4 -7.80 6.01 -16.58
C LEU A 4 -9.17 6.62 -16.28
N ASN A 5 -9.86 7.08 -17.33
CA ASN A 5 -11.22 7.57 -17.22
C ASN A 5 -12.19 6.38 -17.17
N PHE A 6 -12.50 5.92 -15.96
CA PHE A 6 -13.50 4.87 -15.76
C PHE A 6 -14.91 5.47 -15.87
N PRO A 7 -15.88 4.76 -16.48
CA PRO A 7 -17.26 5.24 -16.50
C PRO A 7 -17.77 5.46 -15.07
N SER A 8 -18.43 6.59 -14.83
CA SER A 8 -18.99 6.96 -13.53
C SER A 8 -20.00 5.91 -13.05
N GLY A 9 -19.83 5.40 -11.84
CA GLY A 9 -20.65 4.34 -11.26
C GLY A 9 -20.24 2.92 -11.65
N SER A 10 -19.12 2.74 -12.37
CA SER A 10 -18.63 1.42 -12.74
C SER A 10 -17.91 0.70 -11.59
N LEU A 11 -17.95 -0.63 -11.62
CA LEU A 11 -17.16 -1.46 -10.69
C LEU A 11 -15.66 -1.20 -10.80
N ALA A 12 -15.18 -0.82 -11.98
CA ALA A 12 -13.79 -0.47 -12.23
C ALA A 12 -13.40 0.82 -11.50
N GLU A 13 -14.23 1.86 -11.56
CA GLU A 13 -14.05 3.10 -10.82
C GLU A 13 -14.08 2.85 -9.30
N ALA A 14 -15.05 2.08 -8.81
CA ALA A 14 -15.15 1.74 -7.39
C ALA A 14 -13.89 1.03 -6.87
N ARG A 15 -13.31 0.12 -7.67
CA ARG A 15 -12.06 -0.57 -7.35
C ARG A 15 -10.85 0.36 -7.38
N ALA A 16 -10.77 1.27 -8.35
CA ALA A 16 -9.70 2.26 -8.43
C ALA A 16 -9.73 3.18 -7.20
N ASN A 17 -10.90 3.70 -6.83
CA ASN A 17 -11.09 4.56 -5.67
C ASN A 17 -10.74 3.84 -4.35
N ALA A 18 -11.15 2.57 -4.19
CA ALA A 18 -10.80 1.79 -3.01
C ALA A 18 -9.28 1.56 -2.90
N ARG A 19 -8.62 1.28 -4.04
CA ARG A 19 -7.17 1.10 -4.13
C ARG A 19 -6.43 2.37 -3.76
N GLU A 20 -6.85 3.51 -4.29
CA GLU A 20 -6.25 4.81 -3.98
C GLU A 20 -6.39 5.16 -2.51
N LYS A 21 -7.59 5.02 -1.94
CA LYS A 21 -7.84 5.24 -0.49
C LYS A 21 -6.93 4.38 0.38
N TYR A 22 -6.75 3.11 0.01
CA TYR A 22 -5.85 2.20 0.72
C TYR A 22 -4.41 2.72 0.71
N TYR A 23 -3.84 3.05 -0.45
CA TYR A 23 -2.45 3.51 -0.53
C TYR A 23 -2.25 4.88 0.12
N ASN A 24 -3.22 5.79 0.02
CA ASN A 24 -3.17 7.08 0.71
C ASN A 24 -3.15 6.91 2.24
N LYS A 25 -3.87 5.92 2.77
CA LYS A 25 -3.80 5.56 4.20
C LYS A 25 -2.43 4.97 4.58
N MET A 26 -1.86 4.11 3.74
CA MET A 26 -0.60 3.43 4.02
C MET A 26 0.63 4.34 3.89
N ARG A 27 0.58 5.33 2.99
CA ARG A 27 1.69 6.24 2.67
C ARG A 27 2.38 6.86 3.91
N PRO A 28 1.69 7.59 4.80
CA PRO A 28 2.36 8.23 5.94
C PRO A 28 2.99 7.22 6.92
N ILE A 29 2.41 6.01 7.03
CA ILE A 29 2.95 4.95 7.87
C ILE A 29 4.25 4.42 7.26
N VAL A 30 4.26 4.18 5.95
CA VAL A 30 5.43 3.69 5.22
C VAL A 30 6.55 4.73 5.23
N GLU A 31 6.24 6.01 4.98
CA GLU A 31 7.20 7.11 5.01
C GLU A 31 7.90 7.20 6.36
N SER A 32 7.13 7.20 7.46
CA SER A 32 7.71 7.21 8.80
C SER A 32 8.65 6.02 9.05
N LEU A 33 8.26 4.82 8.63
CA LEU A 33 9.11 3.63 8.80
C LEU A 33 10.39 3.69 7.95
N LEU A 34 10.33 4.25 6.75
CA LEU A 34 11.49 4.48 5.90
C LEU A 34 12.45 5.52 6.52
N GLU A 35 11.92 6.61 7.07
CA GLU A 35 12.72 7.63 7.79
C GLU A 35 13.47 7.05 8.99
N PHE A 36 12.86 6.10 9.71
CA PHE A 36 13.51 5.37 10.80
C PHE A 36 14.49 4.28 10.32
N GLY A 37 14.64 4.07 9.02
CA GLY A 37 15.58 3.09 8.44
C GLY A 37 15.08 1.66 8.46
N TYR A 38 13.77 1.41 8.55
CA TYR A 38 13.23 0.06 8.56
C TYR A 38 13.37 -0.62 7.19
N GLY A 39 14.08 -1.75 7.17
CA GLY A 39 14.08 -2.67 6.03
C GLY A 39 12.75 -3.41 5.87
N GLU A 40 12.58 -4.11 4.74
CA GLU A 40 11.32 -4.74 4.34
C GLU A 40 10.78 -5.75 5.37
N THR A 41 11.66 -6.58 5.94
CA THR A 41 11.29 -7.55 6.99
C THR A 41 10.81 -6.85 8.27
N ALA A 42 11.54 -5.82 8.71
CA ALA A 42 11.18 -5.08 9.92
C ALA A 42 9.86 -4.33 9.71
N MET A 43 9.66 -3.75 8.53
CA MET A 43 8.42 -3.08 8.14
C MET A 43 7.23 -4.06 8.16
N ALA A 44 7.38 -5.27 7.60
CA ALA A 44 6.31 -6.29 7.64
C ALA A 44 5.87 -6.59 9.09
N ASN A 45 6.84 -6.80 9.99
CA ASN A 45 6.56 -7.06 11.40
C ASN A 45 5.83 -5.89 12.07
N VAL A 46 6.27 -4.65 11.85
CA VAL A 46 5.61 -3.47 12.44
C VAL A 46 4.19 -3.29 11.91
N LEU A 47 3.97 -3.48 10.62
CA LEU A 47 2.63 -3.37 10.02
C LEU A 47 1.68 -4.42 10.61
N ASN A 48 2.13 -5.66 10.73
CA ASN A 48 1.34 -6.74 11.33
C ASN A 48 1.07 -6.49 12.82
N ASN A 49 2.07 -6.05 13.59
CA ASN A 49 1.90 -5.72 15.01
C ASN A 49 0.94 -4.55 15.25
N LYS A 50 0.77 -3.66 14.27
CA LYS A 50 -0.22 -2.58 14.28
C LYS A 50 -1.62 -3.03 13.85
N GLY A 51 -1.82 -4.31 13.52
CA GLY A 51 -3.07 -4.85 13.00
C GLY A 51 -3.42 -4.33 11.61
N LEU A 52 -2.42 -3.95 10.82
CA LEU A 52 -2.60 -3.51 9.43
C LEU A 52 -2.50 -4.69 8.48
N PHE A 53 -3.37 -4.69 7.48
CA PHE A 53 -3.42 -5.74 6.46
C PHE A 53 -3.22 -5.15 5.06
N THR A 54 -2.83 -6.00 4.13
CA THR A 54 -2.81 -5.69 2.70
C THR A 54 -4.21 -5.29 2.20
N SER A 55 -4.29 -4.73 0.99
CA SER A 55 -5.57 -4.41 0.33
C SER A 55 -6.50 -5.61 0.17
N HIS A 56 -5.97 -6.84 0.27
CA HIS A 56 -6.71 -8.09 0.21
C HIS A 56 -7.00 -8.72 1.58
N GLY A 57 -6.73 -8.02 2.69
CA GLY A 57 -6.97 -8.52 4.04
C GLY A 57 -5.97 -9.57 4.53
N LYS A 58 -4.81 -9.71 3.86
CA LYS A 58 -3.73 -10.62 4.27
C LYS A 58 -2.66 -9.89 5.08
N GLU A 59 -1.95 -10.62 5.93
CA GLU A 59 -0.77 -10.13 6.63
C GLU A 59 0.36 -9.71 5.67
N PHE A 60 1.24 -8.85 6.16
CA PHE A 60 2.45 -8.44 5.46
C PHE A 60 3.57 -9.48 5.58
N ASN A 61 4.27 -9.68 4.47
CA ASN A 61 5.55 -10.35 4.38
C ASN A 61 6.47 -9.51 3.49
N VAL A 62 7.73 -9.92 3.33
CA VAL A 62 8.71 -9.15 2.53
C VAL A 62 8.21 -8.89 1.10
N GLY A 63 7.58 -9.87 0.45
CA GLY A 63 7.06 -9.74 -0.90
C GLY A 63 5.91 -8.72 -1.00
N THR A 64 4.96 -8.74 -0.05
CA THR A 64 3.85 -7.79 -0.05
C THR A 64 4.30 -6.39 0.36
N VAL A 65 5.33 -6.26 1.20
CA VAL A 65 5.99 -4.97 1.48
C VAL A 65 6.71 -4.43 0.25
N LYS A 66 7.47 -5.24 -0.48
CA LYS A 66 8.08 -4.82 -1.76
C LYS A 66 7.02 -4.32 -2.74
N HIS A 67 5.92 -5.06 -2.88
CA HIS A 67 4.81 -4.62 -3.72
C HIS A 67 4.20 -3.30 -3.24
N LEU A 68 4.00 -3.13 -1.92
CA LEU A 68 3.50 -1.89 -1.35
C LEU A 68 4.43 -0.70 -1.66
N LEU A 69 5.73 -0.86 -1.44
CA LEU A 69 6.74 0.17 -1.72
C LEU A 69 6.75 0.55 -3.20
N LYS A 70 6.65 -0.44 -4.10
CA LYS A 70 6.53 -0.22 -5.54
C LYS A 70 5.29 0.57 -5.92
N MET A 71 4.15 0.20 -5.36
CA MET A 71 2.89 0.88 -5.63
C MET A 71 2.85 2.31 -5.10
N LEU A 72 3.62 2.61 -4.05
CA LEU A 72 3.75 3.95 -3.50
C LEU A 72 4.85 4.80 -4.17
N GLY A 73 5.71 4.19 -4.99
CA GLY A 73 6.77 4.86 -5.75
C GLY A 73 8.12 4.95 -5.04
N TYR A 74 8.38 4.12 -4.03
CA TYR A 74 9.64 4.16 -3.26
C TYR A 74 10.71 3.16 -3.71
N LYS A 75 10.33 2.12 -4.47
CA LYS A 75 11.23 1.07 -4.98
C LYS A 75 10.72 0.49 -6.31
N ASP A 76 11.62 0.01 -7.16
CA ASP A 76 11.29 -0.63 -8.44
C ASP A 76 11.18 -2.16 -8.37
#